data_AF-A0A166BE86-F1
#
_entry.id   AF-A0A166BE86-F1
#
_cell.length_a   1.000
_cell.length_b   1.000
_cell.length_c   1.000
_cell.angle_alpha   90.00
_cell.angle_beta   90.00
_cell.angle_gamma   90.00
#
_symmetry.space_group_name_H-M   'P 1'
#
loop_
_entity.id
_entity.type
_entity.pdbx_description
1 polymer ?
#
loop_
_entity_poly.entity_id
_entity_poly.type
_entity_poly.pdbx_seq_one_letter_code
_entity_poly.pdbx_strand_id
1 'polypeptide(L)'
;MIYKIKATNKHNGEIIEFDLEGNAVEGFCYFDEELKEATHLQEVRDNKIREVNNNIILHNSPIYTISSGETAIIDSMSFEILIKAE
;
A
#
# COMPACT_ATOMS: atom_id res chain seq x y z
N MET A 1 8.82 4.54 8.51
CA MET A 1 8.61 3.08 8.59
C MET A 1 8.43 2.58 7.18
N ILE A 2 8.97 1.41 6.84
CA ILE A 2 8.78 0.84 5.50
C ILE A 2 7.62 -0.14 5.58
N TYR A 3 6.70 -0.07 4.63
CA TYR A 3 5.58 -1.00 4.53
C TYR A 3 5.74 -1.80 3.23
N LYS A 4 5.97 -3.10 3.36
CA LYS A 4 5.98 -4.02 2.23
C LYS A 4 4.54 -4.36 1.88
N ILE A 5 4.11 -3.96 0.68
CA ILE A 5 2.77 -4.20 0.18
C ILE A 5 2.81 -5.33 -0.82
N LYS A 6 1.92 -6.31 -0.63
CA LYS A 6 1.66 -7.36 -1.62
C LYS A 6 0.16 -7.46 -1.85
N ALA A 7 -0.29 -7.09 -3.04
CA ALA A 7 -1.70 -7.18 -3.44
C ALA A 7 -1.89 -8.28 -4.47
N THR A 8 -2.80 -9.21 -4.20
CA THR A 8 -3.18 -10.29 -5.12
C THR A 8 -4.57 -10.02 -5.67
N ASN A 9 -4.69 -9.86 -6.98
CA ASN A 9 -5.97 -9.65 -7.66
C ASN A 9 -6.79 -10.95 -7.65
N LYS A 10 -7.99 -10.90 -7.09
CA LYS A 10 -8.85 -12.08 -6.89
C LYS A 10 -9.46 -12.62 -8.19
N HIS A 11 -9.52 -11.81 -9.25
CA HIS A 11 -10.16 -12.18 -10.50
C HIS A 11 -9.21 -12.88 -11.47
N ASN A 12 -7.95 -12.46 -11.52
CA ASN A 12 -6.96 -12.96 -12.48
C ASN A 12 -5.67 -13.51 -11.85
N GLY A 13 -5.50 -13.38 -10.52
CA GLY A 13 -4.31 -13.84 -9.80
C GLY A 13 -3.07 -12.96 -9.98
N GLU A 14 -3.19 -11.79 -10.60
CA GLU A 14 -2.08 -10.84 -10.75
C GLU A 14 -1.55 -10.39 -9.38
N ILE A 15 -0.22 -10.35 -9.23
CA ILE A 15 0.45 -9.92 -8.01
C ILE A 15 1.12 -8.58 -8.26
N ILE A 16 0.87 -7.61 -7.38
CA ILE A 16 1.47 -6.28 -7.38
C ILE A 16 2.21 -6.13 -6.05
N GLU A 17 3.52 -5.85 -6.11
CA GLU A 17 4.39 -5.69 -4.95
C GLU A 17 5.09 -4.33 -5.02
N PHE A 18 5.04 -3.57 -3.92
CA PHE A 18 5.71 -2.27 -3.80
C PHE A 18 5.92 -1.89 -2.33
N ASP A 19 6.76 -0.88 -2.11
CA ASP A 19 7.04 -0.34 -0.79
C ASP A 19 6.31 1.00 -0.61
N LEU A 20 5.81 1.24 0.60
CA LEU A 20 5.43 2.56 1.07
C LEU A 20 6.38 2.99 2.18
N GLU A 21 6.65 4.28 2.27
CA GLU A 21 7.40 4.87 3.36
C GLU A 21 6.51 5.86 4.12
N GLY A 22 6.55 5.84 5.45
CA GLY A 22 5.80 6.81 6.24
C GLY A 22 5.43 6.35 7.64
N ASN A 23 4.48 7.05 8.25
CA ASN A 23 3.77 6.66 9.46
C ASN A 23 2.45 7.44 9.61
N ALA A 24 1.64 7.08 10.61
CA ALA A 24 0.34 7.71 10.86
C ALA A 24 0.40 9.21 11.22
N VAL A 25 1.55 9.74 11.62
CA VAL A 25 1.75 11.14 12.01
C VAL A 25 2.26 11.99 10.84
N GLU A 26 3.27 11.49 10.12
CA GLU A 26 3.97 12.21 9.06
C GLU A 26 3.34 12.00 7.67
N GLY A 27 2.46 11.01 7.54
CA GLY A 27 1.85 10.62 6.27
C GLY A 27 2.57 9.43 5.61
N PHE A 28 2.02 8.98 4.48
CA PHE A 28 2.52 7.84 3.72
C PHE A 28 2.81 8.28 2.29
N CYS A 29 3.91 7.78 1.73
CA CYS A 29 4.29 8.01 0.35
C CYS A 29 4.67 6.70 -0.35
N TYR A 30 4.46 6.70 -1.66
CA TYR A 30 4.98 5.71 -2.59
C TYR A 30 6.25 6.28 -3.23
N PHE A 31 7.33 5.52 -3.26
CA PHE A 31 8.54 5.92 -3.98
C PHE A 31 8.50 5.37 -5.41
N ASP A 32 8.41 6.28 -6.38
CA ASP A 32 8.44 5.93 -7.80
C ASP A 32 9.90 5.75 -8.23
N GLU A 33 10.31 4.50 -8.45
CA GLU A 33 11.67 4.16 -8.86
C GLU A 33 12.06 4.73 -10.25
N GLU A 34 11.09 4.89 -11.16
CA GLU A 34 11.37 5.44 -12.50
C GLU A 34 11.64 6.94 -12.44
N LEU A 35 10.86 7.66 -11.62
CA LEU A 35 10.95 9.11 -11.47
C LEU A 35 11.92 9.54 -10.37
N LYS A 36 12.32 8.60 -9.49
CA LYS A 36 13.10 8.84 -8.27
C LYS A 36 12.47 9.89 -7.36
N GLU A 37 11.16 9.81 -7.20
CA GLU A 37 10.35 10.80 -6.47
C GLU A 37 9.37 10.09 -5.51
N ALA A 38 9.23 10.64 -4.31
CA ALA A 38 8.17 10.24 -3.39
C ALA A 38 6.87 10.98 -3.74
N THR A 39 5.82 10.23 -4.03
CA THR A 39 4.49 10.78 -4.31
C THR A 39 3.48 10.33 -3.26
N HIS A 40 2.47 11.17 -3.01
CA HIS A 40 1.36 10.78 -2.16
C HIS A 40 0.61 9.59 -2.80
N LEU A 41 0.07 8.69 -1.97
CA LEU A 41 -0.58 7.45 -2.42
C LEU A 41 -1.67 7.66 -3.48
N GLN A 42 -2.38 8.80 -3.42
CA GLN A 42 -3.45 9.17 -4.36
C GLN A 42 -2.94 9.77 -5.69
N GLU A 43 -1.70 10.24 -5.71
CA GLU A 43 -1.07 10.93 -6.85
C GLU A 43 -0.25 9.98 -7.73
N VAL A 44 -0.13 8.70 -7.32
CA VAL A 44 0.57 7.67 -8.08
C VAL A 44 0.00 7.55 -9.50
N ARG A 45 0.90 7.58 -10.49
CA ARG A 45 0.54 7.58 -11.92
C ARG A 45 0.11 6.20 -12.41
N ASP A 46 0.73 5.15 -11.88
CA ASP A 46 0.33 3.78 -12.18
C ASP A 46 -1.07 3.51 -11.62
N ASN A 47 -2.02 3.21 -12.52
CA ASN A 47 -3.41 3.02 -12.16
C ASN A 47 -3.62 1.82 -11.24
N LYS A 48 -2.83 0.75 -11.38
CA LYS A 48 -2.96 -0.45 -10.56
C LYS A 48 -2.43 -0.20 -9.15
N ILE A 49 -1.26 0.42 -9.02
CA ILE A 49 -0.71 0.80 -7.72
C ILE A 49 -1.65 1.81 -7.03
N ARG A 50 -2.17 2.78 -7.76
CA ARG A 50 -3.15 3.73 -7.22
C ARG A 50 -4.44 3.06 -6.75
N GLU A 51 -4.93 2.04 -7.45
CA GLU A 51 -6.10 1.26 -6.99
C GLU A 51 -5.79 0.51 -5.69
N VAL A 52 -4.62 -0.14 -5.58
CA VAL A 52 -4.18 -0.79 -4.34
C VAL A 52 -4.06 0.24 -3.21
N ASN A 53 -3.41 1.38 -3.46
CA ASN A 53 -3.28 2.48 -2.51
C ASN A 53 -4.63 3.03 -2.06
N ASN A 54 -5.61 3.15 -2.95
CA ASN A 54 -6.96 3.56 -2.60
C ASN A 54 -7.59 2.59 -1.61
N ASN A 55 -7.48 1.27 -1.83
CA ASN A 55 -7.95 0.27 -0.88
C ASN A 55 -7.22 0.37 0.47
N ILE A 56 -5.94 0.72 0.45
CA ILE A 56 -5.11 0.93 1.65
C ILE A 56 -5.50 2.20 2.42
N ILE A 57 -6.01 3.27 1.82
CA ILE A 57 -6.30 4.53 2.55
C ILE A 57 -7.76 4.70 2.99
N LEU A 58 -8.63 3.74 2.66
CA LEU A 58 -10.03 3.79 3.09
C LEU A 58 -10.14 3.86 4.63
N HIS A 59 -11.24 4.45 5.10
CA HIS A 59 -11.48 4.66 6.53
C HIS A 59 -11.36 3.35 7.33
N ASN A 60 -10.58 3.39 8.42
CA ASN A 60 -10.17 2.26 9.27
C ASN A 60 -9.11 1.33 8.65
N SER A 61 -8.30 1.84 7.72
CA SER A 61 -7.19 1.06 7.23
C SER A 61 -6.20 0.69 8.35
N PRO A 62 -5.75 -0.57 8.40
CA PRO A 62 -4.74 -0.99 9.35
C PRO A 62 -3.40 -0.29 9.14
N ILE A 63 -3.14 0.34 7.99
CA ILE A 63 -1.87 1.03 7.73
C ILE A 63 -1.61 2.19 8.72
N TYR A 64 -2.66 2.76 9.30
CA TYR A 64 -2.57 3.82 10.31
C TYR A 64 -2.31 3.30 11.74
N THR A 65 -2.51 2.01 12.00
CA THR A 65 -2.39 1.43 13.35
C THR A 65 -1.38 0.30 13.46
N ILE A 66 -0.90 -0.25 12.34
CA ILE A 66 0.08 -1.33 12.30
C ILE A 66 1.44 -0.85 12.85
N SER A 67 2.03 -1.65 13.72
CA SER A 67 3.34 -1.40 14.35
C SER A 67 4.46 -2.15 13.61
N SER A 68 5.71 -1.70 13.77
CA SER A 68 6.88 -2.41 13.20
C SER A 68 6.92 -3.88 13.67
N GLY A 69 7.16 -4.79 12.72
CA GLY A 69 7.10 -6.23 12.91
C GLY A 69 5.72 -6.86 12.75
N GLU A 70 4.65 -6.07 12.68
CA GLU A 70 3.29 -6.57 12.48
C GLU A 70 2.95 -6.77 11.01
N THR A 71 1.91 -7.56 10.79
CA THR A 71 1.33 -7.80 9.47
C THR A 71 -0.18 -7.61 9.55
N ALA A 72 -0.73 -6.91 8.58
CA ALA A 72 -2.16 -6.72 8.43
C ALA A 72 -2.62 -7.19 7.05
N ILE A 73 -3.88 -7.62 6.97
CA ILE A 73 -4.52 -8.03 5.72
C ILE A 73 -5.72 -7.12 5.50
N ILE A 74 -5.79 -6.53 4.31
CA ILE A 74 -6.99 -5.85 3.82
C ILE A 74 -7.63 -6.76 2.79
N ASP A 75 -8.85 -7.20 3.09
CA ASP A 75 -9.67 -7.96 2.17
C ASP A 75 -10.66 -7.04 1.47
N SER A 76 -10.45 -6.78 0.18
CA SER A 76 -11.36 -5.96 -0.64
C SER A 76 -12.04 -6.80 -1.72
N MET A 77 -12.93 -6.17 -2.50
CA MET A 77 -13.62 -6.88 -3.59
C MET A 77 -12.65 -7.40 -4.66
N SER A 78 -11.67 -6.58 -5.04
CA SER A 78 -10.76 -6.87 -6.15
C SER A 78 -9.43 -7.48 -5.69
N PHE A 79 -8.99 -7.20 -4.46
CA PHE A 79 -7.67 -7.59 -3.97
C PHE A 79 -7.70 -8.19 -2.57
N GLU A 80 -6.78 -9.12 -2.33
CA GLU A 80 -6.27 -9.44 -0.99
C GLU A 80 -4.92 -8.73 -0.83
N ILE A 81 -4.80 -7.83 0.13
CA ILE A 81 -3.61 -6.99 0.31
C ILE A 81 -2.95 -7.33 1.65
N LEU A 82 -1.72 -7.82 1.59
CA LEU A 82 -0.84 -8.02 2.74
C LEU A 82 0.02 -6.76 2.94
N ILE A 83 0.02 -6.25 4.16
CA ILE A 83 0.84 -5.11 4.59
C ILE A 83 1.76 -5.58 5.71
N LYS A 84 3.07 -5.50 5.51
CA LYS A 84 4.05 -5.80 6.56
C LYS A 84 4.83 -4.53 6.90
N ALA A 85 4.80 -4.12 8.17
CA ALA A 85 5.55 -2.97 8.64
C ALA A 85 6.95 -3.42 9.11
N GLU A 86 7.99 -2.78 8.58
CA GLU A 86 9.41 -2.99 8.91
C GLU A 86 10.00 -1.76 9.59
#